data_AF-A0A2H9MFW7-F1
#
_entry.id   AF-A0A2H9MFW7-F1
#
_cell.length_a   1.000
_cell.length_b   1.000
_cell.length_c   1.000
_cell.angle_alpha   90.00
_cell.angle_beta   90.00
_cell.angle_gamma   90.00
#
_symmetry.space_group_name_H-M   'P 1'
#
loop_
_entity.id
_entity.type
_entity.pdbx_description
1 polymer ?
#
loop_
_entity_poly.entity_id
_entity_poly.type
_entity_poly.pdbx_seq_one_letter_code
_entity_poly.pdbx_strand_id
1 'polypeptide(L)'
;MQVPPPSLTEAFELSKENSVPVYAVDMNDKEYTDAFTKNVSTIQLILHSLKIKKVRKKRFKSKTPETFVFEWDKTVNKLKGFRALEKKREEYISKRLSELSERHNKILAVIELQRLKGISEILGRNRNL
;
A
#
# COMPACT_ATOMS: atom_id res chain seq x y z
N MET A 1 14.78 -15.10 -0.58
CA MET A 1 13.39 -15.25 -0.11
C MET A 1 13.12 -14.12 0.86
N GLN A 2 12.09 -13.30 0.63
CA GLN A 2 11.74 -12.22 1.55
C GLN A 2 10.68 -12.78 2.51
N VAL A 3 10.97 -12.78 3.81
CA VAL A 3 10.00 -13.22 4.83
C VAL A 3 8.96 -12.11 4.98
N PRO A 4 7.65 -12.43 5.00
CA PRO A 4 6.63 -11.42 5.24
C PRO A 4 6.85 -10.71 6.59
N PRO A 5 6.40 -9.45 6.73
CA PRO A 5 6.42 -8.76 8.01
C PRO A 5 5.79 -9.63 9.11
N PRO A 6 6.37 -9.68 10.32
CA PRO A 6 5.83 -10.48 11.43
C PRO A 6 4.35 -10.20 11.72
N SER A 7 3.91 -8.96 11.56
CA SER A 7 2.51 -8.56 11.73
C SER A 7 1.55 -9.23 10.74
N LEU A 8 1.98 -9.51 9.51
CA LEU A 8 1.17 -10.22 8.52
C LEU A 8 1.16 -11.72 8.77
N THR A 9 2.30 -12.30 9.18
CA THR A 9 2.38 -13.70 9.60
C THR A 9 1.46 -13.96 10.78
N GLU A 10 1.53 -13.12 11.81
CA GLU A 10 0.67 -13.23 13.00
C GLU A 10 -0.82 -13.12 12.65
N ALA A 11 -1.19 -12.11 11.83
CA ALA A 11 -2.58 -11.96 11.40
C ALA A 11 -3.09 -13.18 10.61
N PHE A 12 -2.23 -13.79 9.80
CA PHE A 12 -2.57 -15.00 9.05
C PHE A 12 -2.76 -16.22 9.95
N GLU A 13 -1.83 -16.48 10.89
CA GLU A 13 -1.94 -17.60 11.82
C GLU A 13 -3.17 -17.45 12.72
N LEU A 14 -3.42 -16.26 13.29
CA LEU A 14 -4.64 -15.99 14.06
C LEU A 14 -5.91 -16.21 13.24
N SER A 15 -5.90 -15.82 11.97
CA SER A 15 -7.05 -16.07 11.08
C SER A 15 -7.30 -17.56 10.88
N LYS A 16 -6.24 -18.34 10.70
CA LYS A 16 -6.31 -19.80 10.55
C LYS A 16 -6.82 -20.48 11.83
N GLU A 17 -6.28 -20.11 12.99
CA GLU A 17 -6.73 -20.63 14.30
C GLU A 17 -8.21 -20.35 14.55
N ASN A 18 -8.70 -19.19 14.13
CA ASN A 18 -10.09 -18.76 14.34
C ASN A 18 -11.01 -19.09 13.16
N SER A 19 -10.53 -19.84 12.14
CA SER A 19 -11.29 -20.15 10.92
C SER A 19 -11.88 -18.92 10.21
N VAL A 20 -11.17 -17.79 10.26
CA VAL A 20 -11.52 -16.55 9.55
C VAL A 20 -10.95 -16.61 8.14
N PRO A 21 -11.76 -16.42 7.09
CA PRO A 21 -11.26 -16.47 5.72
C PRO A 21 -10.33 -15.29 5.42
N VAL A 22 -9.20 -15.58 4.78
CA VAL A 22 -8.19 -14.58 4.40
C VAL A 22 -8.26 -14.30 2.90
N TYR A 23 -8.26 -13.01 2.55
CA TYR A 23 -8.26 -12.56 1.16
C TYR A 23 -7.12 -11.59 0.91
N ALA A 24 -6.40 -11.78 -0.21
CA ALA A 24 -5.49 -10.76 -0.71
C ALA A 24 -6.29 -9.56 -1.23
N VAL A 25 -5.93 -8.37 -0.75
CA VAL A 25 -6.62 -7.11 -1.11
C VAL A 25 -5.78 -6.21 -2.00
N ASP A 26 -4.47 -6.42 -2.08
CA ASP A 26 -3.57 -5.66 -2.95
C ASP A 26 -3.28 -6.40 -4.26
N MET A 27 -2.64 -5.70 -5.19
CA MET A 27 -2.22 -6.19 -6.49
C MET A 27 -1.27 -7.38 -6.35
N ASN A 28 -1.45 -8.39 -7.20
CA ASN A 28 -0.40 -9.38 -7.43
C ASN A 28 0.76 -8.81 -8.28
N ASP A 29 1.84 -9.59 -8.41
CA ASP A 29 3.05 -9.16 -9.13
C ASP A 29 2.79 -8.69 -10.57
N LYS A 30 1.87 -9.37 -11.27
CA LYS A 30 1.52 -9.01 -12.66
C LYS A 30 0.78 -7.68 -12.70
N GLU A 31 -0.25 -7.52 -11.88
CA GLU A 31 -1.05 -6.29 -11.81
C GLU A 31 -0.18 -5.10 -11.39
N TYR A 32 0.71 -5.30 -10.42
CA TYR A 32 1.67 -4.30 -10.00
C TYR A 32 2.63 -3.91 -11.13
N THR A 33 3.20 -4.90 -11.82
CA THR A 33 4.12 -4.66 -12.95
C THR A 33 3.44 -3.90 -14.09
N ASP A 34 2.20 -4.27 -14.42
CA ASP A 34 1.40 -3.58 -15.43
C ASP A 34 1.10 -2.13 -15.01
N ALA A 35 0.75 -1.90 -13.74
CA ALA A 35 0.55 -0.54 -13.21
C ALA A 35 1.85 0.26 -13.20
N PHE A 36 2.97 -0.36 -12.84
CA PHE A 36 4.29 0.25 -12.78
C PHE A 36 4.72 0.75 -14.16
N THR A 37 4.71 -0.12 -15.17
CA THR A 37 5.14 0.21 -16.54
C THR A 37 4.28 1.29 -17.18
N LYS A 38 2.98 1.36 -16.85
CA LYS A 38 2.08 2.42 -17.31
C LYS A 38 2.32 3.79 -16.66
N ASN A 39 2.80 3.82 -15.42
CA ASN A 39 2.87 5.07 -14.64
C ASN A 39 4.31 5.60 -14.45
N VAL A 40 5.32 4.73 -14.53
CA VAL A 40 6.72 5.07 -14.22
C VAL A 40 7.56 5.05 -15.50
N SER A 41 7.97 6.23 -15.95
CA SER A 41 8.88 6.35 -17.10
C SER A 41 10.32 5.93 -16.74
N THR A 42 11.09 5.55 -17.77
CA THR A 42 12.51 5.18 -17.63
C THR A 42 13.33 6.28 -16.95
N ILE A 43 13.12 7.55 -17.32
CA ILE A 43 13.80 8.70 -16.70
C ILE A 43 13.47 8.77 -15.20
N GLN A 44 12.20 8.56 -14.83
CA GLN A 44 11.80 8.55 -13.43
C GLN A 44 12.40 7.37 -12.66
N LEU A 45 12.54 6.20 -13.28
CA LEU A 45 13.22 5.05 -12.68
C LEU A 45 14.69 5.34 -12.37
N ILE A 46 15.42 5.96 -13.32
CA ILE A 46 16.82 6.36 -13.12
C ILE A 46 16.92 7.38 -11.99
N LEU A 47 16.10 8.44 -12.03
CA LEU A 47 16.08 9.47 -10.98
C LEU A 47 15.71 8.90 -9.61
N HIS A 48 14.78 7.96 -9.55
CA HIS A 48 14.38 7.28 -8.32
C HIS A 48 15.57 6.51 -7.73
N SER A 49 16.28 5.75 -8.57
CA SER A 49 17.44 4.96 -8.16
C SER A 49 18.56 5.83 -7.56
N LEU A 50 18.83 6.99 -8.17
CA LEU A 50 19.78 7.96 -7.64
C LEU A 50 19.31 8.58 -6.31
N LYS A 51 18.01 8.87 -6.19
CA LYS A 51 17.43 9.45 -4.97
C LYS A 51 17.43 8.46 -3.81
N ILE A 52 17.04 7.20 -4.02
CA ILE A 52 17.03 6.16 -2.97
C ILE A 52 18.40 6.05 -2.30
N LYS A 53 19.50 6.10 -3.06
CA LYS A 53 20.86 6.10 -2.50
C LYS A 53 21.10 7.25 -1.53
N LYS A 54 20.55 8.44 -1.81
CA LYS A 54 20.64 9.61 -0.92
C LYS A 54 19.69 9.47 0.28
N VAL A 55 18.49 8.93 0.07
CA VAL A 55 17.49 8.69 1.14
C VAL A 55 18.04 7.77 2.21
N ARG A 56 18.82 6.75 1.85
CA ARG A 56 19.49 5.86 2.82
C ARG A 56 20.42 6.59 3.80
N LYS A 57 20.94 7.76 3.43
CA LYS A 57 21.81 8.60 4.28
C LYS A 57 21.06 9.76 4.94
N LYS A 58 19.76 9.90 4.67
CA LYS A 58 18.95 11.01 5.18
C LYS A 58 18.65 10.80 6.65
N ARG A 59 18.84 11.85 7.46
CA ARG A 59 18.28 11.94 8.81
C ARG A 59 16.83 12.38 8.71
N PHE A 60 15.91 11.51 9.09
CA PHE A 60 14.47 11.81 9.17
C PHE A 60 14.19 12.67 10.40
N LYS A 61 13.24 13.59 10.30
CA LYS A 61 12.87 14.50 11.40
C LYS A 61 11.74 13.94 12.26
N SER A 62 11.13 12.87 11.80
CA SER A 62 10.02 12.18 12.46
C SER A 62 10.42 11.69 13.85
N LYS A 63 9.53 11.90 14.82
CA LYS A 63 9.75 11.56 16.23
C LYS A 63 9.02 10.28 16.67
N THR A 64 8.13 9.77 15.83
CA THR A 64 7.36 8.55 16.08
C THR A 64 7.39 7.63 14.86
N PRO A 65 7.12 6.32 15.02
CA PRO A 65 7.04 5.39 13.90
C PRO A 65 6.00 5.80 12.85
N GLU A 66 4.83 6.29 13.27
CA GLU A 66 3.74 6.70 12.38
C GLU A 66 4.17 7.88 11.52
N THR A 67 4.72 8.92 12.16
CA THR A 67 5.20 10.11 11.44
C THR A 67 6.34 9.77 10.48
N PHE A 68 7.20 8.81 10.87
CA PHE A 68 8.27 8.30 10.01
C PHE A 68 7.74 7.62 8.76
N VAL A 69 6.74 6.75 8.87
CA VAL A 69 6.13 6.06 7.73
C VAL A 69 5.62 7.05 6.68
N PHE A 70 4.95 8.12 7.10
CA PHE A 70 4.49 9.17 6.18
C PHE A 70 5.65 9.99 5.58
N GLU A 71 6.67 10.36 6.38
CA GLU A 71 7.83 11.10 5.87
C GLU A 71 8.63 10.25 4.86
N TRP A 72 8.81 8.97 5.15
CA TRP A 72 9.46 7.98 4.29
C TRP A 72 8.72 7.85 2.97
N ASP A 73 7.42 7.56 3.01
CA ASP A 73 6.57 7.44 1.83
C ASP A 73 6.67 8.69 0.95
N LYS A 74 6.56 9.88 1.55
CA LYS A 74 6.70 11.14 0.81
C LYS A 74 8.05 11.34 0.17
N THR A 75 9.10 10.85 0.82
CA THR A 75 10.47 10.98 0.32
C THR A 75 10.74 10.00 -0.83
N VAL A 76 10.35 8.73 -0.68
CA VAL A 76 10.56 7.67 -1.66
C VAL A 76 9.71 7.88 -2.90
N ASN A 77 8.41 8.10 -2.70
CA ASN A 77 7.44 8.21 -3.79
C ASN A 77 7.34 9.63 -4.37
N LYS A 78 8.32 10.51 -4.15
CA LYS A 78 8.26 11.93 -4.55
C LYS A 78 8.02 12.17 -6.05
N LEU A 79 8.44 11.24 -6.91
CA LEU A 79 8.27 11.37 -8.36
C LEU A 79 6.83 11.05 -8.78
N LYS A 80 6.28 11.84 -9.72
CA LYS A 80 4.86 11.78 -10.12
C LYS A 80 4.34 10.37 -10.45
N GLY A 81 5.14 9.57 -11.13
CA GLY A 81 4.77 8.21 -11.54
C GLY A 81 4.73 7.23 -10.38
N PHE A 82 5.62 7.38 -9.40
CA PHE A 82 5.59 6.59 -8.17
C PHE A 82 4.39 7.00 -7.29
N ARG A 83 4.06 8.30 -7.22
CA ARG A 83 2.80 8.74 -6.61
C ARG A 83 1.57 8.16 -7.31
N ALA A 84 1.55 8.18 -8.64
CA ALA A 84 0.45 7.63 -9.42
C ALA A 84 0.31 6.12 -9.21
N LEU A 85 1.42 5.39 -9.13
CA LEU A 85 1.44 3.95 -8.81
C LEU A 85 0.85 3.66 -7.43
N GLU A 86 1.27 4.38 -6.38
CA GLU A 86 0.72 4.19 -5.04
C GLU A 86 -0.78 4.54 -4.98
N LYS A 87 -1.22 5.58 -5.70
CA LYS A 87 -2.65 5.88 -5.85
C LYS A 87 -3.40 4.74 -6.55
N LYS A 88 -2.80 4.11 -7.56
CA LYS A 88 -3.40 2.95 -8.24
C LYS A 88 -3.54 1.75 -7.31
N ARG A 89 -2.59 1.53 -6.40
CA ARG A 89 -2.70 0.53 -5.33
C ARG A 89 -3.85 0.85 -4.38
N GLU A 90 -3.96 2.10 -3.94
CA GLU A 90 -5.08 2.54 -3.08
C GLU A 90 -6.43 2.31 -3.78
N GLU A 91 -6.57 2.68 -5.05
CA GLU A 91 -7.77 2.42 -5.86
C GLU A 91 -8.09 0.91 -5.98
N TYR A 92 -7.08 0.08 -6.19
CA TYR A 92 -7.24 -1.38 -6.28
C TYR A 92 -7.70 -1.97 -4.94
N ILE A 93 -7.02 -1.63 -3.85
CA ILE A 93 -7.37 -2.10 -2.50
C ILE A 93 -8.79 -1.66 -2.14
N SER A 94 -9.15 -0.40 -2.38
CA SER A 94 -10.52 0.08 -2.13
C SER A 94 -11.55 -0.70 -2.93
N LYS A 95 -11.31 -0.98 -4.22
CA LYS A 95 -12.20 -1.80 -5.03
C LYS A 95 -12.37 -3.20 -4.45
N ARG A 96 -11.27 -3.87 -4.08
CA ARG A 96 -11.31 -5.22 -3.48
C ARG A 96 -12.06 -5.25 -2.15
N LEU A 97 -11.86 -4.23 -1.31
CA LEU A 97 -12.59 -4.10 -0.04
C LEU A 97 -14.10 -3.89 -0.27
N SER A 98 -14.49 -3.09 -1.27
CA SER A 98 -15.90 -2.94 -1.66
C SER A 98 -16.50 -4.27 -2.11
N GLU A 99 -15.85 -5.02 -3.00
CA GLU A 99 -16.30 -6.34 -3.47
C GLU A 99 -16.39 -7.39 -2.35
N LEU A 100 -15.53 -7.30 -1.34
CA LEU A 100 -15.62 -8.16 -0.15
C LEU A 100 -16.77 -7.75 0.75
N SER A 101 -17.06 -6.45 0.88
CA SER A 101 -18.14 -5.94 1.73
C SER A 101 -19.54 -6.32 1.23
N GLU A 102 -19.69 -6.61 -0.07
CA GLU A 102 -20.92 -7.18 -0.64
C GLU A 102 -21.17 -8.62 -0.17
N ARG A 103 -20.12 -9.35 0.23
CA ARG A 103 -20.17 -10.77 0.62
C ARG A 103 -20.01 -11.01 2.11
N HIS A 104 -19.47 -10.03 2.85
CA HIS A 104 -19.14 -10.16 4.25
C HIS A 104 -19.62 -8.94 5.05
N ASN A 105 -20.38 -9.20 6.12
CA ASN A 105 -20.94 -8.15 6.98
C ASN A 105 -19.89 -7.37 7.78
N LYS A 106 -18.74 -7.98 8.07
CA LYS A 106 -17.64 -7.39 8.84
C LYS A 106 -16.32 -7.83 8.23
N ILE A 107 -15.41 -6.87 8.05
CA ILE A 107 -14.10 -7.09 7.45
C ILE A 107 -13.06 -6.40 8.34
N LEU A 108 -11.99 -7.12 8.67
CA LEU A 108 -10.76 -6.56 9.20
C LEU A 108 -9.75 -6.47 8.06
N ALA A 109 -9.26 -5.27 7.76
CA ALA A 109 -8.24 -5.05 6.75
C ALA A 109 -6.89 -4.73 7.42
N VAL A 110 -5.86 -5.52 7.12
CA VAL A 110 -4.48 -5.28 7.55
C VAL A 110 -3.70 -4.72 6.35
N ILE A 111 -3.44 -3.41 6.37
CA ILE A 111 -2.87 -2.64 5.24
C ILE A 111 -1.80 -1.67 5.74
N GLU A 112 -0.91 -1.20 4.86
CA GLU A 112 0.12 -0.25 5.27
C GLU A 112 -0.45 1.12 5.65
N LEU A 113 0.00 1.65 6.79
CA LEU A 113 -0.51 2.89 7.38
C LEU A 113 -0.54 4.08 6.41
N GLN A 114 0.49 4.23 5.57
CA GLN A 114 0.57 5.34 4.62
C GLN A 114 -0.54 5.31 3.55
N ARG A 115 -1.17 4.16 3.30
CA ARG A 115 -2.25 3.97 2.31
C ARG A 115 -3.63 4.21 2.90
N LEU A 116 -3.78 4.08 4.21
CA LEU A 116 -5.06 4.13 4.91
C LEU A 116 -5.91 5.35 4.51
N LYS A 117 -5.31 6.55 4.50
CA LYS A 117 -6.03 7.78 4.16
C LYS A 117 -6.63 7.74 2.76
N GLY A 118 -5.83 7.38 1.75
CA GLY A 118 -6.31 7.31 0.36
C GLY A 118 -7.41 6.27 0.19
N ILE A 119 -7.25 5.11 0.82
CA ILE A 119 -8.25 4.03 0.80
C ILE A 119 -9.56 4.47 1.45
N SER A 120 -9.50 5.09 2.64
CA SER A 120 -10.69 5.57 3.36
C SER A 120 -11.43 6.66 2.60
N GLU A 121 -10.71 7.59 1.97
CA GLU A 121 -11.32 8.63 1.12
C GLU A 121 -12.08 8.04 -0.07
N ILE A 122 -11.52 7.02 -0.74
CA ILE A 122 -12.16 6.34 -1.87
C ILE A 122 -13.39 5.56 -1.40
N LEU A 123 -13.27 4.78 -0.31
CA LEU A 123 -14.39 4.01 0.24
C LEU A 123 -15.52 4.91 0.74
N GLY A 124 -15.21 6.06 1.34
CA GLY A 124 -16.20 7.03 1.80
C GLY A 124 -17.00 7.67 0.66
N ARG A 125 -16.40 7.87 -0.51
CA ARG A 125 -17.10 8.36 -1.71
C ARG A 125 -18.11 7.34 -2.25
N ASN A 126 -17.77 6.05 -2.19
CA ASN A 126 -18.61 4.97 -2.72
C ASN A 126 -19.86 4.66 -1.86
N ARG A 127 -19.94 5.19 -0.62
CA ARG A 127 -21.11 5.01 0.26
C ARG A 127 -22.20 6.08 0.09
N ASN A 128 -21.95 7.11 -0.71
CA ASN A 128 -22.85 8.25 -0.91
C ASN A 128 -23.54 8.23 -2.29
N LEU A 129 -23.60 7.07 -2.94
CA LEU A 129 -24.40 6.77 -4.14
C LEU A 129 -25.37 5.63 -3.79
#